data_AF-A0AAD6ZZ32-F1
#
_entry.id   AF-A0AAD6ZZ32-F1
#
_cell.length_a   1.000
_cell.length_b   1.000
_cell.length_c   1.000
_cell.angle_alpha   90.00
_cell.angle_beta   90.00
_cell.angle_gamma   90.00
#
_symmetry.space_group_name_H-M   'P 1'
#
loop_
_entity.id
_entity.type
_entity.pdbx_description
1 polymer ?
#
loop_
_entity_poly.entity_id
_entity_poly.type
_entity_poly.pdbx_seq_one_letter_code
_entity_poly.pdbx_strand_id
1 'polypeptide(L)'
;MSFQDIATPKVPVSSRSQTESSLSLQIFKINANVQGIHSLTERLGHRATRRLFARVCERDLTDATRALVHRASEDMRTLAAQTPHTPAAKKFVSDLDASVRNFQAAQKLSASRQRATAVPVPVLVDITEGATTQTQMQMQTQVVYATEGVRSAIARLIQVSFWR
;
A
#
# COMPACT_ATOMS: atom_id res chain seq x y z
N MET A 1 -18.36 -38.47 -38.92
CA MET A 1 -17.89 -37.15 -39.35
C MET A 1 -17.74 -36.30 -38.12
N SER A 2 -16.52 -35.87 -37.85
CA SER A 2 -16.02 -35.42 -36.56
C SER A 2 -16.51 -34.00 -36.21
N PHE A 3 -17.00 -33.85 -34.98
CA PHE A 3 -17.20 -32.52 -34.38
C PHE A 3 -15.82 -31.91 -34.14
N GLN A 4 -15.54 -30.82 -34.84
CA GLN A 4 -14.33 -30.02 -34.62
C GLN A 4 -14.33 -29.47 -33.20
N ASP A 5 -13.24 -29.77 -32.49
CA ASP A 5 -12.87 -29.16 -31.22
C ASP A 5 -12.88 -27.63 -31.34
N ILE A 6 -13.94 -27.00 -30.83
CA ILE A 6 -13.95 -25.56 -30.60
C ILE A 6 -13.06 -25.33 -29.38
N ALA A 7 -11.77 -25.12 -29.63
CA ALA A 7 -10.82 -24.64 -28.65
C ALA A 7 -11.37 -23.31 -28.07
N THR A 8 -11.88 -23.38 -26.85
CA THR A 8 -12.22 -22.17 -26.09
C THR A 8 -10.92 -21.40 -25.84
N PRO A 9 -10.86 -20.10 -26.18
CA PRO A 9 -9.68 -19.31 -25.86
C PRO A 9 -9.58 -19.16 -24.34
N LYS A 10 -8.67 -19.92 -23.74
CA LYS A 10 -8.30 -19.84 -22.33
C LYS A 10 -7.46 -18.58 -22.11
N VAL A 11 -8.11 -17.43 -22.03
CA VAL A 11 -7.50 -16.23 -21.43
C VAL A 11 -7.98 -16.17 -19.98
N PRO A 12 -7.10 -16.27 -18.96
CA PRO A 12 -7.49 -16.03 -17.59
C PRO A 12 -7.60 -14.52 -17.38
N VAL A 13 -8.62 -13.89 -17.97
CA VAL A 13 -9.02 -12.55 -17.55
C VAL A 13 -9.83 -12.71 -16.28
N SER A 14 -9.26 -12.33 -15.13
CA SER A 14 -10.07 -12.10 -13.93
C SER A 14 -11.25 -11.23 -14.34
N SER A 15 -12.47 -11.69 -14.07
CA SER A 15 -13.66 -10.98 -14.53
C SER A 15 -13.65 -9.57 -13.94
N ARG A 16 -14.24 -8.60 -14.65
CA ARG A 16 -14.27 -7.21 -14.18
C ARG A 16 -14.79 -7.11 -12.73
N SER A 17 -15.85 -7.85 -12.41
CA SER A 17 -16.43 -7.89 -11.06
C SER A 17 -15.46 -8.47 -10.02
N GLN A 18 -14.66 -9.47 -10.38
CA GLN A 18 -13.60 -9.98 -9.51
C GLN A 18 -12.51 -8.94 -9.27
N THR A 19 -12.12 -8.19 -10.31
CA THR A 19 -11.11 -7.13 -10.20
C THR A 19 -11.61 -5.97 -9.32
N GLU A 20 -12.84 -5.50 -9.55
CA GLU A 20 -13.46 -4.44 -8.74
C GLU A 20 -13.63 -4.86 -7.26
N SER A 21 -13.99 -6.12 -7.02
CA SER A 21 -14.14 -6.68 -5.67
C SER A 21 -12.80 -6.85 -4.97
N SER A 22 -11.77 -7.33 -5.68
CA SER A 22 -10.39 -7.45 -5.20
C SER A 22 -9.83 -6.09 -4.80
N LEU A 23 -10.05 -5.07 -5.64
CA LEU A 23 -9.58 -3.72 -5.39
C LEU A 23 -10.27 -3.06 -4.20
N SER A 24 -11.60 -3.23 -4.09
CA SER A 24 -12.38 -2.77 -2.93
C SER A 24 -11.84 -3.37 -1.63
N LEU A 25 -11.56 -4.68 -1.63
CA LEU A 25 -11.00 -5.37 -0.47
C LEU A 25 -9.60 -4.84 -0.11
N GLN A 26 -8.77 -4.54 -1.09
CA GLN A 26 -7.42 -4.03 -0.86
C GLN A 26 -7.45 -2.61 -0.29
N ILE A 27 -8.28 -1.72 -0.84
CA ILE A 27 -8.51 -0.37 -0.30
C ILE A 27 -8.99 -0.45 1.15
N PHE A 28 -9.96 -1.33 1.44
CA PHE A 28 -10.43 -1.56 2.81
C PHE A 28 -9.30 -2.01 3.74
N LYS A 29 -8.50 -3.00 3.33
CA LYS A 29 -7.37 -3.50 4.13
C LYS A 29 -6.28 -2.45 4.35
N ILE A 30 -5.97 -1.63 3.33
CA ILE A 30 -5.02 -0.51 3.47
C ILE A 30 -5.53 0.43 4.55
N ASN A 31 -6.79 0.85 4.49
CA ASN A 31 -7.37 1.77 5.48
C ASN A 31 -7.41 1.16 6.90
N ALA A 32 -7.74 -0.13 7.03
CA ALA A 32 -7.69 -0.83 8.30
C ALA A 32 -6.26 -0.87 8.88
N ASN A 33 -5.26 -1.17 8.05
CA ASN A 33 -3.86 -1.16 8.47
C ASN A 33 -3.39 0.24 8.86
N VAL A 34 -3.82 1.29 8.16
CA VAL A 34 -3.54 2.69 8.52
C VAL A 34 -4.07 3.00 9.92
N GLN A 35 -5.31 2.61 10.24
CA GLN A 35 -5.85 2.76 11.59
C GLN A 35 -5.06 1.97 12.63
N GLY A 36 -4.62 0.75 12.30
CA GLY A 36 -3.73 -0.06 13.14
C GLY A 36 -2.41 0.65 13.43
N ILE A 37 -1.78 1.27 12.42
CA ILE A 37 -0.56 2.06 12.55
C ILE A 37 -0.79 3.25 13.49
N HIS A 38 -1.90 3.98 13.36
CA HIS A 38 -2.24 5.07 14.29
C HIS A 38 -2.34 4.58 15.73
N SER A 39 -3.07 3.48 15.98
CA SER A 39 -3.21 2.91 17.33
C SER A 39 -1.87 2.46 17.92
N LEU A 40 -1.01 1.82 17.13
CA LEU A 40 0.34 1.44 17.57
C LEU A 40 1.22 2.66 17.84
N THR A 41 1.07 3.71 17.05
CA THR A 41 1.81 4.97 17.20
C THR A 41 1.49 5.66 18.52
N GLU A 42 0.23 5.67 18.94
CA GLU A 42 -0.17 6.18 20.27
C GLU A 42 0.48 5.36 21.40
N ARG A 43 0.60 4.05 21.20
CA ARG A 43 1.19 3.14 22.19
C ARG A 43 2.70 3.27 22.33
N LEU A 44 3.40 3.94 21.39
CA LEU A 44 4.83 4.26 21.48
C LEU A 44 5.16 5.21 22.65
N GLY A 45 4.17 5.86 23.28
CA GLY A 45 4.36 6.70 24.46
C GLY A 45 4.40 5.96 25.81
N HIS A 46 4.14 4.65 25.84
CA HIS A 46 3.97 3.89 27.09
C HIS A 46 5.21 3.03 27.44
N ARG A 47 5.13 2.16 28.47
CA ARG A 47 6.24 1.35 29.02
C ARG A 47 7.18 0.74 27.96
N ALA A 48 8.48 0.65 28.25
CA ALA A 48 9.55 0.20 27.33
C ALA A 48 9.24 -1.08 26.52
N THR A 49 8.78 -2.15 27.17
CA THR A 49 8.42 -3.42 26.51
C THR A 49 7.26 -3.25 25.52
N ARG A 50 6.27 -2.40 25.83
CA ARG A 50 5.13 -2.09 24.96
C ARG A 50 5.55 -1.26 23.74
N ARG A 51 6.64 -0.49 23.85
CA ARG A 51 7.23 0.27 22.72
C ARG A 51 7.93 -0.63 21.72
N LEU A 52 8.72 -1.61 22.17
CA LEU A 52 9.39 -2.56 21.28
C LEU A 52 8.39 -3.38 20.47
N PHE A 53 7.36 -3.93 21.14
CA PHE A 53 6.27 -4.65 20.47
C PHE A 53 5.53 -3.77 19.45
N ALA A 54 5.22 -2.52 19.82
CA ALA A 54 4.58 -1.58 18.90
C ALA A 54 5.41 -1.31 17.65
N ARG A 55 6.73 -1.14 17.77
CA ARG A 55 7.65 -0.94 16.63
C ARG A 55 7.67 -2.14 15.68
N VAL A 56 7.69 -3.37 16.21
CA VAL A 56 7.66 -4.60 15.41
C VAL A 56 6.33 -4.71 14.66
N CYS A 57 5.20 -4.59 15.36
CA CYS A 57 3.88 -4.67 14.72
C CYS A 57 3.65 -3.54 13.71
N GLU A 58 4.20 -2.34 13.94
CA GLU A 58 4.11 -1.21 13.02
C GLU A 58 4.89 -1.48 11.72
N ARG A 59 6.07 -2.09 11.83
CA ARG A 59 6.85 -2.54 10.66
C ARG A 59 6.09 -3.59 9.87
N ASP A 60 5.56 -4.61 10.54
CA ASP A 60 4.86 -5.70 9.87
C ASP A 60 3.57 -5.20 9.17
N LEU A 61 2.83 -4.27 9.81
CA LEU A 61 1.69 -3.59 9.17
C LEU A 61 2.13 -2.72 7.98
N THR A 62 3.29 -2.08 8.07
CA THR A 62 3.85 -1.27 6.97
C THR A 62 4.16 -2.14 5.76
N ASP A 63 4.83 -3.27 5.95
CA ASP A 63 5.20 -4.18 4.88
C ASP A 63 3.97 -4.86 4.26
N ALA A 64 3.00 -5.28 5.09
CA ALA A 64 1.73 -5.79 4.62
C ALA A 64 0.97 -4.74 3.77
N THR A 65 0.99 -3.48 4.19
CA THR A 65 0.32 -2.38 3.46
C THR A 65 0.99 -2.09 2.13
N ARG A 66 2.32 -2.19 2.03
CA ARG A 66 3.05 -2.08 0.74
C ARG A 66 2.62 -3.15 -0.25
N ALA A 67 2.52 -4.41 0.21
CA ALA A 67 2.07 -5.51 -0.64
C ALA A 67 0.64 -5.27 -1.15
N LEU A 68 -0.25 -4.75 -0.30
CA LEU A 68 -1.62 -4.39 -0.69
C LEU A 68 -1.65 -3.25 -1.72
N VAL A 69 -0.84 -2.20 -1.56
CA VAL A 69 -0.76 -1.09 -2.52
C VAL A 69 -0.21 -1.56 -3.88
N HIS A 70 0.79 -2.44 -3.87
CA HIS A 70 1.33 -3.02 -5.10
C HIS A 70 0.25 -3.80 -5.86
N ARG A 71 -0.41 -4.73 -5.17
CA ARG A 71 -1.51 -5.52 -5.74
C ARG A 71 -2.66 -4.62 -6.22
N ALA A 72 -2.96 -3.53 -5.51
CA ALA A 72 -4.05 -2.63 -5.87
C ALA A 72 -3.72 -1.86 -7.15
N SER A 73 -2.43 -1.56 -7.34
CA SER A 73 -1.93 -0.93 -8.56
C SER A 73 -2.00 -1.87 -9.76
N GLU A 74 -1.77 -3.17 -9.58
CA GLU A 74 -1.92 -4.19 -10.62
C GLU A 74 -3.39 -4.41 -11.00
N ASP A 75 -4.26 -4.55 -10.00
CA ASP A 75 -5.71 -4.67 -10.20
C ASP A 75 -6.27 -3.40 -10.88
N MET A 76 -5.76 -2.21 -10.53
CA MET A 76 -6.14 -0.97 -11.20
C MET A 76 -5.67 -0.90 -12.65
N ARG A 77 -4.47 -1.40 -12.95
CA ARG A 77 -3.99 -1.51 -14.33
C ARG A 77 -4.86 -2.44 -15.15
N THR A 78 -5.28 -3.55 -14.55
CA THR A 78 -6.20 -4.52 -15.16
C THR A 78 -7.58 -3.91 -15.39
N LEU A 79 -8.13 -3.21 -14.39
CA LEU A 79 -9.43 -2.54 -14.50
C LEU A 79 -9.42 -1.41 -15.56
N ALA A 80 -8.33 -0.64 -15.62
CA ALA A 80 -8.14 0.42 -16.61
C ALA A 80 -8.04 -0.14 -18.05
N ALA A 81 -7.42 -1.31 -18.22
CA ALA A 81 -7.37 -1.99 -19.52
C ALA A 81 -8.74 -2.55 -19.94
N GLN A 82 -9.53 -3.05 -18.98
CA GLN A 82 -10.87 -3.58 -19.26
C GLN A 82 -11.92 -2.48 -19.50
N THR A 83 -11.86 -1.38 -18.74
CA THR A 83 -12.90 -0.35 -18.73
C THR A 83 -12.35 1.07 -18.56
N PRO A 84 -11.64 1.59 -19.57
CA PRO A 84 -11.12 2.94 -19.51
C PRO A 84 -12.29 3.95 -19.38
N HIS A 85 -12.15 4.93 -18.49
CA HIS A 85 -13.05 6.08 -18.32
C HIS A 85 -14.43 5.85 -17.65
N THR A 86 -14.69 4.72 -17.01
CA THR A 86 -15.93 4.56 -16.23
C THR A 86 -15.92 5.39 -14.94
N PRO A 87 -17.08 5.88 -14.44
CA PRO A 87 -17.17 6.53 -13.13
C PRO A 87 -16.67 5.64 -11.99
N ALA A 88 -16.91 4.32 -12.09
CA ALA A 88 -16.41 3.34 -11.14
C ALA A 88 -14.87 3.31 -11.09
N ALA A 89 -14.20 3.23 -12.25
CA ALA A 89 -12.74 3.26 -12.31
C ALA A 89 -12.17 4.56 -11.74
N LYS A 90 -12.80 5.72 -12.04
CA LYS A 90 -12.40 7.02 -11.46
C LYS A 90 -12.55 7.05 -9.94
N LYS A 91 -13.64 6.51 -9.40
CA LYS A 91 -13.86 6.41 -7.96
C LYS A 91 -12.79 5.55 -7.30
N PHE A 92 -12.51 4.39 -7.86
CA PHE A 92 -11.48 3.49 -7.35
C PHE A 92 -10.09 4.12 -7.35
N VAL A 93 -9.74 4.90 -8.38
CA VAL A 93 -8.51 5.70 -8.42
C VAL A 93 -8.47 6.70 -7.27
N SER A 94 -9.55 7.45 -7.06
CA SER A 94 -9.65 8.45 -5.99
C SER A 94 -9.54 7.80 -4.60
N ASP A 95 -10.25 6.70 -4.38
CA ASP A 95 -10.27 5.98 -3.11
C ASP A 95 -8.90 5.35 -2.80
N LEU A 96 -8.21 4.83 -3.83
CA LEU A 96 -6.86 4.29 -3.69
C LEU A 96 -5.83 5.40 -3.40
N ASP A 97 -5.89 6.53 -4.12
CA ASP A 97 -4.99 7.68 -3.87
C ASP A 97 -5.17 8.24 -2.45
N ALA A 98 -6.42 8.41 -2.00
CA ALA A 98 -6.72 8.82 -0.63
C ALA A 98 -6.13 7.85 0.40
N SER A 99 -6.30 6.54 0.18
CA SER A 99 -5.78 5.50 1.09
C SER A 99 -4.25 5.50 1.15
N VAL A 100 -3.58 5.69 0.01
CA VAL A 100 -2.10 5.79 -0.07
C VAL A 100 -1.60 7.05 0.62
N ARG A 101 -2.24 8.21 0.41
CA ARG A 101 -1.86 9.46 1.09
C ARG A 101 -2.00 9.35 2.61
N ASN A 102 -3.09 8.74 3.08
CA ASN A 102 -3.30 8.49 4.51
C ASN A 102 -2.21 7.58 5.08
N PHE A 103 -1.84 6.52 4.34
CA PHE A 103 -0.73 5.65 4.73
C PHE A 103 0.60 6.40 4.83
N GLN A 104 0.92 7.25 3.85
CA GLN A 104 2.13 8.10 3.91
C GLN A 104 2.11 9.06 5.10
N ALA A 105 0.95 9.66 5.41
CA ALA A 105 0.80 10.54 6.55
C ALA A 105 1.00 9.78 7.87
N ALA A 106 0.41 8.59 7.99
CA ALA A 106 0.60 7.70 9.14
C ALA A 106 2.09 7.37 9.34
N GLN A 107 2.80 6.96 8.28
CA GLN A 107 4.24 6.68 8.35
C GLN A 107 5.07 7.88 8.82
N LYS A 108 4.78 9.08 8.30
CA LYS A 108 5.47 10.32 8.73
C LYS A 108 5.26 10.60 10.21
N LEU A 109 4.02 10.42 10.68
CA LEU A 109 3.67 10.62 12.09
C LEU A 109 4.37 9.60 12.98
N SER A 110 4.35 8.32 12.61
CA SER A 110 4.99 7.25 13.38
C SER A 110 6.51 7.44 13.46
N ALA A 111 7.16 7.76 12.35
CA ALA A 111 8.59 8.10 12.35
C ALA A 111 8.91 9.28 13.26
N SER A 112 8.06 10.33 13.26
CA SER A 112 8.23 11.48 14.13
C SER A 112 8.10 11.11 15.62
N ARG A 113 7.15 10.24 15.96
CA ARG A 113 6.95 9.74 17.33
C ARG A 113 8.05 8.80 17.81
N GLN A 114 8.57 7.95 16.91
CA GLN A 114 9.71 7.09 17.21
C GLN A 114 10.98 7.93 17.50
N ARG A 115 11.21 9.02 16.76
CA ARG A 115 12.30 9.97 17.05
C ARG A 115 12.11 10.69 18.38
N ALA A 116 10.90 11.19 18.66
CA ALA A 116 10.62 11.89 19.92
C ALA A 116 10.74 10.98 21.16
N THR A 117 10.62 9.67 21.00
CA THR A 117 10.73 8.68 22.09
C THR A 117 12.09 8.00 22.17
N ALA A 118 13.02 8.32 21.24
CA ALA A 118 14.41 7.90 21.31
C ALA A 118 15.15 8.77 22.34
N VAL A 119 15.09 8.36 23.61
CA VAL A 119 16.09 8.80 24.59
C VAL A 119 17.43 8.19 24.17
N PRO A 120 18.54 8.94 24.12
CA PRO A 120 19.86 8.36 23.89
C PRO A 120 20.20 7.48 25.10
N VAL A 121 19.93 6.18 25.00
CA VAL A 121 20.38 5.21 25.99
C VAL A 121 21.84 4.94 25.67
N PRO A 122 22.79 5.20 26.59
CA PRO A 122 24.17 4.81 26.36
C PRO A 122 24.22 3.28 26.29
N VAL A 123 24.70 2.83 25.15
CA VAL A 123 24.92 1.46 24.71
C VAL A 123 25.29 0.53 25.86
N LEU A 124 24.39 -0.39 26.19
CA LEU A 124 24.75 -1.76 26.54
C LEU A 124 23.50 -2.63 26.36
N VAL A 125 23.32 -3.15 25.16
CA VAL A 125 23.14 -4.58 24.88
C VAL A 125 23.17 -4.72 23.36
N ASP A 126 24.17 -5.48 22.94
CA ASP A 126 24.43 -5.99 21.62
C ASP A 126 23.15 -6.59 20.97
N ILE A 127 23.13 -6.57 19.64
CA ILE A 127 22.06 -6.99 18.73
C ILE A 127 20.89 -5.98 18.59
N THR A 128 20.83 -5.31 17.42
CA THR A 128 19.70 -4.55 16.80
C THR A 128 19.74 -3.00 16.70
N GLU A 129 20.84 -2.32 17.00
CA GLU A 129 20.88 -0.84 16.80
C GLU A 129 21.40 -0.35 15.44
N GLY A 130 21.99 -1.23 14.62
CA GLY A 130 22.41 -0.89 13.25
C GLY A 130 21.28 -0.81 12.21
N ALA A 131 20.10 -1.35 12.53
CA ALA A 131 19.02 -1.52 11.55
C ALA A 131 18.04 -0.32 11.47
N THR A 132 18.00 0.56 12.48
CA THR A 132 16.91 1.54 12.62
C THR A 132 17.07 2.75 11.70
N THR A 133 18.30 3.21 11.47
CA THR A 133 18.57 4.41 10.66
C THR A 133 18.65 4.11 9.16
N GLN A 134 19.26 2.97 8.77
CA GLN A 134 19.34 2.55 7.37
C GLN A 134 17.98 2.12 6.82
N THR A 135 17.14 1.46 7.62
CA THR A 135 15.76 1.10 7.22
C THR A 135 14.93 2.36 6.97
N GLN A 136 15.06 3.43 7.77
CA GLN A 136 14.24 4.64 7.61
C GLN A 136 14.50 5.42 6.31
N MET A 137 15.75 5.53 5.83
CA MET A 137 16.04 6.12 4.51
C MET A 137 15.52 5.23 3.38
N GLN A 138 15.71 3.91 3.46
CA GLN A 138 15.17 2.98 2.47
C GLN A 138 13.63 2.97 2.45
N MET A 139 12.99 3.16 3.60
CA MET A 139 11.52 3.22 3.73
C MET A 139 10.92 4.46 3.05
N GLN A 140 11.59 5.62 3.07
CA GLN A 140 11.15 6.79 2.31
C GLN A 140 11.34 6.60 0.81
N THR A 141 12.49 6.05 0.39
CA THR A 141 12.81 5.83 -1.01
C THR A 141 11.87 4.82 -1.68
N GLN A 142 11.51 3.71 -1.03
CA GLN A 142 10.58 2.72 -1.61
C GLN A 142 9.12 3.20 -1.72
N VAL A 143 8.65 4.02 -0.77
CA VAL A 143 7.26 4.52 -0.81
C VAL A 143 7.05 5.50 -1.96
N VAL A 144 8.08 6.27 -2.31
CA VAL A 144 8.07 7.13 -3.50
C VAL A 144 7.87 6.28 -4.77
N TYR A 145 8.60 5.17 -4.92
CA TYR A 145 8.45 4.27 -6.08
C TYR A 145 7.08 3.58 -6.15
N ALA A 146 6.50 3.16 -5.02
CA ALA A 146 5.15 2.60 -5.00
C ALA A 146 4.09 3.64 -5.44
N THR A 147 4.29 4.91 -5.11
CA THR A 147 3.38 5.98 -5.54
C THR A 147 3.56 6.42 -6.99
N GLU A 148 4.74 6.21 -7.58
CA GLU A 148 4.92 6.38 -9.02
C GLU A 148 4.11 5.37 -9.83
N GLY A 149 3.94 4.15 -9.34
CA GLY A 149 3.06 3.15 -9.97
C GLY A 149 1.60 3.62 -10.03
N VAL A 150 1.08 4.14 -8.92
CA VAL A 150 -0.28 4.72 -8.84
C VAL A 150 -0.39 5.98 -9.70
N ARG A 151 0.57 6.90 -9.61
CA ARG A 151 0.61 8.13 -10.42
C ARG A 151 0.72 7.84 -11.92
N SER A 152 1.48 6.83 -12.32
CA SER A 152 1.60 6.38 -13.70
C SER A 152 0.28 5.77 -14.21
N ALA A 153 -0.40 4.97 -13.39
CA ALA A 153 -1.73 4.44 -13.72
C ALA A 153 -2.78 5.56 -13.87
N ILE A 154 -2.74 6.57 -12.98
CA ILE A 154 -3.57 7.78 -13.05
C ILE A 154 -3.26 8.57 -14.33
N ALA A 155 -1.98 8.80 -14.64
CA ALA A 155 -1.56 9.54 -15.82
C ALA A 155 -2.02 8.86 -17.12
N ARG A 156 -1.98 7.52 -17.19
CA ARG A 156 -2.49 6.75 -18.34
C ARG A 156 -4.01 6.88 -18.50
N LEU A 157 -4.77 6.92 -17.41
CA LEU A 157 -6.21 7.15 -17.46
C LEU A 157 -6.56 8.59 -17.90
N ILE A 158 -5.72 9.58 -17.57
CA ILE A 158 -5.91 10.98 -17.95
C ILE A 158 -5.48 11.24 -19.40
N GLN A 159 -4.31 10.76 -19.85
CA GLN A 159 -3.81 11.05 -21.21
C GLN A 159 -4.67 10.46 -22.33
N VAL A 160 -5.33 9.31 -22.13
CA VAL A 160 -6.24 8.73 -23.13
C VAL A 160 -7.52 9.58 -23.29
N SER A 161 -7.84 10.42 -22.29
CA SER A 161 -9.01 11.31 -22.33
C SER A 161 -8.79 12.58 -23.18
N PHE A 162 -7.55 12.87 -23.61
CA PHE A 162 -7.19 14.15 -24.27
C PHE A 162 -6.93 14.03 -25.79
N TRP A 163 -7.00 12.81 -26.34
CA TRP A 163 -6.91 12.52 -27.78
C TRP A 163 -8.22 11.95 -28.32
N ARG A 164 -9.34 12.59 -28.01
CA ARG A 164 -10.63 12.30 -28.63
C ARG A 164 -11.45 13.56 -28.83
#